data_AF-A0AB73YJC7-F1
#
_entry.id   AF-A0AB73YJC7-F1
#
_cell.length_a   1.000
_cell.length_b   1.000
_cell.length_c   1.000
_cell.angle_alpha   90.00
_cell.angle_beta   90.00
_cell.angle_gamma   90.00
#
_symmetry.space_group_name_H-M   'P 1'
#
loop_
_entity.id
_entity.type
_entity.pdbx_description
1 polymer ?
#
loop_
_entity_poly.entity_id
_entity_poly.type
_entity_poly.pdbx_seq_one_letter_code
_entity_poly.pdbx_strand_id
1 'polypeptide(L)'
;MLMRPEPDDDWCARQRAQVADALLGLGVAGLSINVRDSTVRDSLMTLTTLYPPVAAVVSLWTQQCYGEQVAAALRLLAQECDELGAYLVTESVPLTFPSLVESGSRTPGLANIALLRRPDGLDQATWLTRWQRDHTQVAIEAQATFGYTQNWVVRALTPEAPGIAGIVEELFPVAATTDLKAFFGAADDNDLRNRISRMVASTSAFGANQNIDTVPTSRYVFRTPFKD
;
A
#
# COMPACT_ATOMS: atom_id res chain seq x y z
N MET A 1 -9.43 -0.91 1.10
CA MET A 1 -8.76 -2.21 1.36
C MET A 1 -9.82 -3.29 1.34
N LEU A 2 -9.67 -4.25 0.46
CA LEU A 2 -10.58 -5.39 0.30
C LEU A 2 -9.97 -6.57 1.08
N MET A 3 -10.66 -7.03 2.11
CA MET A 3 -10.20 -8.12 2.99
C MET A 3 -11.01 -9.38 2.70
N ARG A 4 -10.32 -10.46 2.38
CA ARG A 4 -10.91 -11.78 2.09
C ARG A 4 -9.86 -12.87 2.22
N PRO A 5 -10.27 -14.14 2.44
CA PRO A 5 -9.39 -15.28 2.28
C PRO A 5 -8.78 -15.32 0.88
N GLU A 6 -7.58 -15.89 0.83
CA GLU A 6 -6.64 -15.96 -0.29
C GLU A 6 -7.29 -15.81 -1.68
N PRO A 7 -7.09 -14.67 -2.38
CA PRO A 7 -7.75 -14.42 -3.66
C PRO A 7 -7.14 -15.27 -4.77
N ASP A 8 -7.91 -15.95 -5.61
CA ASP A 8 -7.35 -16.58 -6.82
C ASP A 8 -7.02 -15.54 -7.92
N ASP A 9 -6.28 -15.98 -8.95
CA ASP A 9 -5.85 -15.11 -10.05
C ASP A 9 -7.03 -14.63 -10.91
N ASP A 10 -8.13 -15.39 -10.97
CA ASP A 10 -9.36 -15.00 -11.65
C ASP A 10 -10.05 -13.83 -10.95
N TRP A 11 -10.12 -13.85 -9.61
CA TRP A 11 -10.59 -12.73 -8.82
C TRP A 11 -9.66 -11.52 -9.00
N CYS A 12 -8.34 -11.72 -8.97
CA CYS A 12 -7.39 -10.64 -9.24
C CYS A 12 -7.58 -10.07 -10.65
N ALA A 13 -7.86 -10.89 -11.66
CA ALA A 13 -8.18 -10.45 -13.02
C ALA A 13 -9.46 -9.63 -13.09
N ARG A 14 -10.50 -10.05 -12.37
CA ARG A 14 -11.75 -9.32 -12.26
C ARG A 14 -11.55 -7.92 -11.66
N GLN A 15 -10.70 -7.79 -10.64
CA GLN A 15 -10.41 -6.48 -10.03
C GLN A 15 -9.79 -5.50 -11.04
N ARG A 16 -8.91 -6.02 -11.91
CA ARG A 16 -8.16 -5.24 -12.91
C ARG A 16 -8.95 -4.96 -14.19
N ALA A 17 -10.11 -5.60 -14.36
CA ALA A 17 -10.95 -5.47 -15.54
C ALA A 17 -12.31 -4.88 -15.15
N GLN A 18 -13.32 -5.72 -14.89
CA GLN A 18 -14.71 -5.26 -14.71
C GLN A 18 -14.86 -4.27 -13.55
N VAL A 19 -14.15 -4.49 -12.45
CA VAL A 19 -14.19 -3.58 -11.29
C VAL A 19 -13.50 -2.25 -11.63
N ALA A 20 -12.34 -2.30 -12.27
CA ALA A 20 -11.62 -1.10 -12.71
C ALA A 20 -12.47 -0.25 -13.68
N ASP A 21 -13.08 -0.87 -14.69
CA ASP A 21 -13.95 -0.20 -15.66
C ASP A 21 -15.16 0.45 -14.99
N ALA A 22 -15.80 -0.25 -14.06
CA ALA A 22 -16.94 0.28 -13.35
C ALA A 22 -16.56 1.47 -12.44
N LEU A 23 -15.42 1.41 -11.75
CA LEU A 23 -14.89 2.52 -10.95
C LEU A 23 -14.52 3.73 -11.82
N LEU A 24 -13.89 3.51 -12.99
CA LEU A 24 -13.60 4.57 -13.95
C LEU A 24 -14.88 5.21 -14.49
N GLY A 25 -15.94 4.41 -14.70
CA GLY A 25 -17.26 4.86 -15.11
C GLY A 25 -17.93 5.81 -14.10
N LEU A 26 -17.52 5.80 -12.83
CA LEU A 26 -17.96 6.78 -11.82
C LEU A 26 -17.33 8.17 -12.00
N GLY A 27 -16.39 8.33 -12.95
CA GLY A 27 -15.76 9.62 -13.24
C GLY A 27 -14.70 10.05 -12.22
N VAL A 28 -14.02 9.10 -11.57
CA VAL A 28 -12.95 9.41 -10.61
C VAL A 28 -11.77 10.12 -11.29
N ALA A 29 -11.11 11.03 -10.57
CA ALA A 29 -9.96 11.77 -11.08
C ALA A 29 -8.69 10.91 -11.19
N GLY A 30 -8.61 9.84 -10.38
CA GLY A 30 -7.52 8.88 -10.40
C GLY A 30 -7.99 7.51 -9.90
N LEU A 31 -7.34 6.46 -10.39
CA LEU A 31 -7.56 5.08 -9.99
C LEU A 31 -6.26 4.29 -10.08
N SER A 32 -5.88 3.67 -8.96
CA SER A 32 -4.92 2.56 -8.94
C SER A 32 -5.49 1.37 -8.18
N ILE A 33 -5.10 0.17 -8.62
CA ILE A 33 -5.50 -1.09 -8.01
C ILE A 33 -4.24 -1.92 -7.77
N ASN A 34 -4.08 -2.34 -6.52
CA ASN A 34 -3.04 -3.24 -6.07
C ASN A 34 -3.70 -4.57 -5.69
N VAL A 35 -3.28 -5.68 -6.30
CA VAL A 35 -3.82 -7.03 -6.03
C VAL A 35 -2.74 -8.01 -5.62
N ARG A 36 -3.08 -8.93 -4.72
CA ARG A 36 -2.21 -10.03 -4.31
C ARG A 36 -2.37 -11.24 -5.25
N ASP A 37 -1.92 -11.09 -6.50
CA ASP A 37 -1.92 -12.16 -7.52
C ASP A 37 -0.75 -13.14 -7.35
N SER A 38 -0.74 -14.24 -8.11
CA SER A 38 0.29 -15.30 -8.05
C SER A 38 1.73 -14.81 -8.22
N THR A 39 1.97 -13.65 -8.85
CA THR A 39 3.32 -13.11 -9.03
C THR A 39 3.95 -12.65 -7.70
N VAL A 40 3.13 -12.30 -6.71
CA VAL A 40 3.56 -11.70 -5.44
C VAL A 40 3.03 -12.43 -4.20
N ARG A 41 2.08 -13.35 -4.39
CA ARG A 41 1.37 -14.07 -3.31
C ARG A 41 2.29 -14.76 -2.32
N ASP A 42 3.37 -15.38 -2.81
CA ASP A 42 4.33 -16.13 -2.00
C ASP A 42 5.51 -15.27 -1.52
N SER A 43 5.37 -13.94 -1.58
CA SER A 43 6.45 -13.04 -1.22
C SER A 43 6.83 -13.16 0.26
N LEU A 44 8.14 -13.26 0.51
CA LEU A 44 8.72 -13.32 1.85
C LEU A 44 8.49 -12.04 2.67
N MET A 45 8.02 -10.97 2.03
CA MET A 45 7.72 -9.67 2.64
C MET A 45 6.30 -9.58 3.18
N THR A 46 5.59 -10.70 3.30
CA THR A 46 4.26 -10.75 3.90
C THR A 46 4.34 -10.75 5.43
N LEU A 47 3.69 -9.77 6.06
CA LEU A 47 3.35 -9.78 7.47
C LEU A 47 1.85 -9.52 7.58
N THR A 48 1.14 -10.30 8.38
CA THR A 48 -0.34 -10.23 8.43
C THR A 48 -0.80 -10.37 9.88
N THR A 49 -1.55 -9.37 10.34
CA THR A 49 -2.24 -9.36 11.63
C THR A 49 -3.76 -9.27 11.45
N LEU A 50 -4.24 -8.78 10.31
CA LEU A 50 -5.66 -8.73 9.98
C LEU A 50 -6.23 -10.10 9.60
N TYR A 51 -7.46 -10.35 10.02
CA TYR A 51 -8.26 -11.51 9.62
C TYR A 51 -9.70 -11.05 9.35
N PRO A 52 -10.21 -11.18 8.11
CA PRO A 52 -9.54 -11.70 6.91
C PRO A 52 -8.32 -10.85 6.47
N PRO A 53 -7.34 -11.43 5.76
CA PRO A 53 -6.18 -10.67 5.28
C PRO A 53 -6.58 -9.70 4.15
N VAL A 54 -5.77 -8.66 3.93
CA VAL A 54 -5.95 -7.75 2.80
C VAL A 54 -5.54 -8.45 1.50
N ALA A 55 -6.48 -8.53 0.56
CA ALA A 55 -6.31 -9.15 -0.75
C ALA A 55 -6.06 -8.12 -1.86
N ALA A 56 -6.62 -6.91 -1.70
CA ALA A 56 -6.39 -5.80 -2.61
C ALA A 56 -6.50 -4.43 -1.94
N VAL A 57 -5.81 -3.45 -2.51
CA VAL A 57 -5.89 -2.04 -2.12
C VAL A 57 -6.24 -1.22 -3.36
N VAL A 58 -7.32 -0.45 -3.26
CA VAL A 58 -7.81 0.42 -4.32
C VAL A 58 -7.65 1.86 -3.85
N SER A 59 -6.95 2.68 -4.63
CA SER A 59 -6.80 4.11 -4.37
C SER A 59 -7.65 4.89 -5.37
N LEU A 60 -8.46 5.81 -4.84
CA LEU A 60 -9.39 6.64 -5.60
C LEU A 60 -9.13 8.11 -5.28
N TRP A 61 -9.07 8.94 -6.31
CA TRP A 61 -9.07 10.39 -6.16
C TRP A 61 -10.42 10.93 -6.60
N THR A 62 -11.10 11.58 -5.66
CA THR A 62 -12.50 11.99 -5.80
C THR A 62 -12.67 13.44 -5.37
N GLN A 63 -13.72 14.10 -5.86
CA GLN A 63 -14.00 15.49 -5.52
C GLN A 63 -14.50 15.66 -4.07
N GLN A 64 -15.27 14.69 -3.55
CA GLN A 64 -15.87 14.74 -2.23
C GLN A 64 -15.79 13.38 -1.55
N CYS A 65 -15.14 13.30 -0.39
CA CYS A 65 -14.99 12.06 0.38
C CYS A 65 -16.30 11.50 0.97
N TYR A 66 -17.42 12.23 0.84
CA TYR A 66 -18.75 11.88 1.35
C TYR A 66 -19.83 11.96 0.27
N GLY A 67 -19.45 12.24 -0.98
CA GLY A 67 -20.39 12.39 -2.09
C GLY A 67 -20.82 11.05 -2.70
N GLU A 68 -21.81 11.10 -3.60
CA GLU A 68 -22.35 9.89 -4.26
C GLU A 68 -21.29 9.10 -5.02
N GLN A 69 -20.29 9.75 -5.60
CA GLN A 69 -19.18 9.07 -6.29
C GLN A 69 -18.45 8.09 -5.36
N VAL A 70 -18.14 8.51 -4.13
CA VAL A 70 -17.49 7.63 -3.13
C VAL A 70 -18.48 6.59 -2.63
N ALA A 71 -19.73 6.97 -2.35
CA ALA A 71 -20.75 6.02 -1.88
C ALA A 71 -21.00 4.88 -2.90
N ALA A 72 -21.06 5.20 -4.19
CA ALA A 72 -21.19 4.23 -5.28
C ALA A 72 -19.96 3.32 -5.37
N ALA A 73 -18.76 3.87 -5.29
CA ALA A 73 -17.52 3.09 -5.30
C ALA A 73 -17.45 2.12 -4.11
N LEU A 74 -17.81 2.56 -2.90
CA LEU A 74 -17.84 1.70 -1.70
C LEU A 74 -18.87 0.58 -1.82
N ARG A 75 -20.08 0.86 -2.33
CA ARG A 75 -21.10 -0.17 -2.60
C ARG A 75 -20.63 -1.22 -3.61
N LEU A 76 -19.86 -0.80 -4.61
CA LEU A 76 -19.29 -1.70 -5.60
C LEU A 76 -18.20 -2.57 -4.97
N LEU A 77 -17.22 -1.96 -4.31
CA LEU A 77 -16.08 -2.66 -3.72
C LEU A 77 -16.49 -3.62 -2.59
N ALA A 78 -17.55 -3.30 -1.84
CA ALA A 78 -18.08 -4.17 -0.79
C ALA A 78 -18.61 -5.51 -1.32
N GLN A 79 -18.90 -5.63 -2.62
CA GLN A 79 -19.33 -6.90 -3.24
C GLN A 79 -18.16 -7.81 -3.62
N GLU A 80 -16.93 -7.31 -3.52
CA GLU A 80 -15.72 -7.99 -4.00
C GLU A 80 -14.88 -8.57 -2.85
N CYS A 81 -15.33 -8.44 -1.60
CA CYS A 81 -14.61 -8.86 -0.39
C CYS A 81 -15.56 -9.24 0.76
N ASP A 82 -15.02 -9.91 1.77
CA ASP A 82 -15.76 -10.24 2.99
C ASP A 82 -15.88 -9.02 3.90
N GLU A 83 -14.81 -8.22 3.98
CA GLU A 83 -14.77 -6.97 4.74
C GLU A 83 -14.11 -5.83 3.95
N LEU A 84 -14.69 -4.62 4.04
CA LEU A 84 -14.21 -3.42 3.36
C LEU A 84 -13.74 -2.36 4.36
N GLY A 85 -12.44 -2.11 4.41
CA GLY A 85 -11.84 -0.97 5.13
C GLY A 85 -11.58 0.19 4.17
N ALA A 86 -12.24 1.33 4.36
CA ALA A 86 -12.06 2.53 3.54
C ALA A 86 -11.62 3.73 4.39
N TYR A 87 -10.76 4.59 3.83
CA TYR A 87 -10.12 5.67 4.56
C TYR A 87 -10.03 6.93 3.69
N LEU A 88 -10.31 8.08 4.31
CA LEU A 88 -9.86 9.37 3.78
C LEU A 88 -8.42 9.59 4.24
N VAL A 89 -7.54 9.98 3.32
CA VAL A 89 -6.11 10.14 3.58
C VAL A 89 -5.58 11.47 3.05
N THR A 90 -4.47 11.94 3.60
CA THR A 90 -3.60 12.94 2.97
C THR A 90 -2.39 12.24 2.35
N GLU A 91 -2.20 12.43 1.06
CA GLU A 91 -1.14 11.80 0.28
C GLU A 91 0.12 12.67 0.21
N SER A 92 1.28 12.02 0.33
CA SER A 92 2.61 12.58 0.11
C SER A 92 3.42 11.58 -0.73
N VAL A 93 4.22 12.07 -1.68
CA VAL A 93 5.07 11.21 -2.55
C VAL A 93 6.56 11.56 -2.38
N PRO A 94 7.23 11.08 -1.31
CA PRO A 94 8.65 11.37 -1.07
C PRO A 94 9.60 10.88 -2.17
N LEU A 95 9.30 9.76 -2.83
CA LEU A 95 10.08 9.25 -3.96
C LEU A 95 9.15 8.97 -5.13
N THR A 96 9.19 9.83 -6.13
CA THR A 96 8.43 9.64 -7.36
C THR A 96 9.07 8.54 -8.20
N PHE A 97 8.23 7.81 -8.93
CA PHE A 97 8.67 6.89 -9.96
C PHE A 97 7.97 7.26 -11.27
N PRO A 98 8.70 7.37 -12.39
CA PRO A 98 8.10 7.75 -13.66
C PRO A 98 7.10 6.68 -14.10
N SER A 99 5.85 7.10 -14.30
CA SER A 99 4.76 6.23 -14.79
C SER A 99 4.88 6.03 -16.30
N LEU A 100 6.00 5.46 -16.77
CA LEU A 100 6.20 5.09 -18.19
C LEU A 100 5.42 3.82 -18.58
N VAL A 101 4.55 3.34 -17.70
CA VAL A 101 3.77 2.13 -17.88
C VAL A 101 2.45 2.51 -18.53
N GLU A 102 2.04 1.75 -19.54
CA GLU A 102 0.73 1.91 -20.19
C GLU A 102 -0.40 1.80 -19.15
N SER A 103 -1.45 2.60 -19.33
CA SER A 103 -2.62 2.56 -18.45
C SER A 103 -3.18 1.13 -18.32
N GLY A 104 -3.44 0.71 -17.09
CA GLY A 104 -3.95 -0.64 -16.78
C GLY A 104 -2.92 -1.76 -16.89
N SER A 105 -1.69 -1.47 -17.33
CA SER A 105 -0.59 -2.44 -17.31
C SER A 105 0.04 -2.56 -15.93
N ARG A 106 0.62 -3.73 -15.66
CA ARG A 106 1.32 -4.01 -14.41
C ARG A 106 2.57 -3.14 -14.30
N THR A 107 2.70 -2.42 -13.19
CA THR A 107 3.96 -1.74 -12.85
C THR A 107 5.04 -2.82 -12.64
N PRO A 108 6.21 -2.72 -13.29
CA PRO A 108 7.30 -3.67 -13.06
C PRO A 108 7.70 -3.71 -11.58
N GLY A 109 8.01 -4.90 -11.06
CA GLY A 109 8.43 -5.07 -9.66
C GLY A 109 7.33 -5.50 -8.70
N LEU A 110 7.54 -5.20 -7.42
CA LEU A 110 6.67 -5.48 -6.29
C LEU A 110 6.19 -4.15 -5.71
N ALA A 111 4.88 -3.98 -5.52
CA ALA A 111 4.35 -2.93 -4.66
C ALA A 111 4.02 -3.53 -3.30
N ASN A 112 4.74 -3.16 -2.25
CA ASN A 112 4.43 -3.59 -0.89
C ASN A 112 3.60 -2.52 -0.20
N ILE A 113 2.39 -2.88 0.25
CA ILE A 113 1.56 -1.97 1.03
C ILE A 113 1.82 -2.20 2.51
N ALA A 114 2.36 -1.21 3.21
CA ALA A 114 2.54 -1.24 4.66
C ALA A 114 1.39 -0.53 5.37
N LEU A 115 0.70 -1.23 6.28
CA LEU A 115 -0.42 -0.72 7.06
C LEU A 115 0.03 -0.42 8.48
N LEU A 116 0.17 0.86 8.78
CA LEU A 116 0.76 1.36 10.01
C LEU A 116 -0.30 1.65 11.06
N ARG A 117 0.03 1.35 12.30
CA ARG A 117 -0.78 1.67 13.48
C ARG A 117 0.05 2.54 14.42
N ARG A 118 -0.57 3.58 14.97
CA ARG A 118 0.07 4.44 15.97
C ARG A 118 -0.08 3.79 17.34
N PRO A 119 1.01 3.56 18.10
CA PRO A 119 0.91 3.09 19.48
C PRO A 119 0.12 4.06 20.36
N ASP A 120 -0.70 3.55 21.28
CA ASP A 120 -1.55 4.37 22.16
C ASP A 120 -0.76 5.39 22.99
N GLY A 121 0.46 5.02 23.43
CA GLY A 121 1.34 5.87 24.22
C GLY A 121 2.15 6.90 23.42
N LEU A 122 2.00 6.97 22.10
CA LEU A 122 2.76 7.87 21.24
C LEU A 122 1.82 8.91 20.63
N ASP A 123 2.00 10.18 21.00
CA ASP A 123 1.17 11.27 20.48
C ASP A 123 1.32 11.41 18.95
N GLN A 124 0.28 11.97 18.31
CA GLN A 124 0.21 12.03 16.86
C GLN A 124 1.34 12.87 16.23
N ALA A 125 1.70 14.01 16.82
CA ALA A 125 2.71 14.90 16.25
C ALA A 125 4.09 14.26 16.30
N THR A 126 4.42 13.60 17.41
CA THR A 126 5.64 12.81 17.54
C THR A 126 5.64 11.62 16.59
N TRP A 127 4.51 10.89 16.47
CA TRP A 127 4.39 9.76 15.55
C TRP A 127 4.61 10.18 14.08
N LEU A 128 3.98 11.27 13.64
CA LEU A 128 4.16 11.81 12.30
C LEU A 128 5.60 12.27 12.06
N THR A 129 6.24 12.91 13.04
CA THR A 129 7.66 13.31 12.91
C THR A 129 8.55 12.08 12.70
N ARG A 130 8.41 11.06 13.57
CA ARG A 130 9.22 9.84 13.49
C ARG A 130 8.96 9.02 12.23
N TRP A 131 7.71 8.97 11.77
CA TRP A 131 7.36 8.25 10.55
C TRP A 131 7.72 9.05 9.28
N GLN A 132 7.13 10.22 9.09
CA GLN A 132 7.20 10.94 7.82
C GLN A 132 8.54 11.69 7.62
N ARG A 133 9.20 12.12 8.69
CA ARG A 133 10.50 12.82 8.59
C ARG A 133 11.67 11.87 8.81
N ASP A 134 11.68 11.16 9.93
CA ASP A 134 12.87 10.40 10.33
C ASP A 134 12.95 9.04 9.60
N HIS A 135 11.87 8.26 9.59
CA HIS A 135 11.88 6.92 8.98
C HIS A 135 11.88 6.94 7.45
N THR A 136 11.18 7.89 6.80
CA THR A 136 11.12 7.97 5.32
C THR A 136 12.50 7.94 4.67
N GLN A 137 13.45 8.73 5.19
CA GLN A 137 14.82 8.74 4.66
C GLN A 137 15.49 7.38 4.85
N VAL A 138 15.32 6.75 6.02
CA VAL A 138 15.89 5.43 6.30
C VAL A 138 15.30 4.37 5.37
N ALA A 139 13.99 4.37 5.13
CA ALA A 139 13.34 3.42 4.23
C ALA A 139 13.91 3.51 2.81
N ILE A 140 14.01 4.73 2.27
CA ILE A 140 14.55 4.97 0.93
C ILE A 140 16.03 4.57 0.81
N GLU A 141 16.85 4.86 1.82
CA GLU A 141 18.30 4.60 1.75
C GLU A 141 18.68 3.16 2.10
N ALA A 142 17.93 2.52 3.01
CA ALA A 142 18.26 1.20 3.53
C ALA A 142 17.66 0.06 2.71
N GLN A 143 16.71 0.35 1.83
CA GLN A 143 16.06 -0.64 0.97
C GLN A 143 16.29 -0.32 -0.52
N ALA A 144 15.99 -1.28 -1.41
CA ALA A 144 16.02 -1.09 -2.85
C ALA A 144 14.73 -0.40 -3.38
N THR A 145 14.19 0.54 -2.60
CA THR A 145 12.95 1.24 -2.93
C THR A 145 13.17 2.18 -4.11
N PHE A 146 12.36 2.06 -5.15
CA PHE A 146 12.42 2.96 -6.32
C PHE A 146 11.19 3.86 -6.46
N GLY A 147 10.17 3.68 -5.63
CA GLY A 147 9.00 4.55 -5.53
C GLY A 147 8.40 4.45 -4.13
N TYR A 148 7.93 5.56 -3.58
CA TYR A 148 7.46 5.63 -2.19
C TYR A 148 6.36 6.68 -2.03
N THR A 149 5.17 6.23 -1.65
CA THR A 149 3.98 7.06 -1.40
C THR A 149 3.48 6.82 0.02
N GLN A 150 3.20 7.90 0.76
CA GLN A 150 2.65 7.86 2.10
C GLN A 150 1.25 8.45 2.13
N ASN A 151 0.35 7.77 2.83
CA ASN A 151 -1.04 8.19 3.02
C ASN A 151 -1.32 8.22 4.53
N TRP A 152 -1.37 9.42 5.11
CA TRP A 152 -1.79 9.57 6.51
C TRP A 152 -3.31 9.52 6.59
N VAL A 153 -3.85 8.62 7.42
CA VAL A 153 -5.29 8.44 7.58
C VAL A 153 -5.89 9.60 8.38
N VAL A 154 -6.83 10.31 7.76
CA VAL A 154 -7.62 11.37 8.38
C VAL A 154 -8.80 10.77 9.14
N ARG A 155 -9.52 9.84 8.52
CA ARG A 155 -10.64 9.10 9.14
C ARG A 155 -11.01 7.85 8.35
N ALA A 156 -11.63 6.89 9.03
CA ALA A 156 -12.36 5.80 8.38
C ALA A 156 -13.60 6.32 7.64
N LEU A 157 -13.95 5.64 6.55
CA LEU A 157 -15.15 5.86 5.73
C LEU A 157 -16.13 4.68 5.80
N THR A 158 -15.73 3.55 6.38
CA THR A 158 -16.61 2.41 6.68
C THR A 158 -16.64 2.15 8.20
N PRO A 159 -17.79 1.75 8.78
CA PRO A 159 -17.95 1.63 10.24
C PRO A 159 -16.96 0.66 10.91
N GLU A 160 -16.72 -0.49 10.28
CA GLU A 160 -15.86 -1.56 10.79
C GLU A 160 -14.43 -1.50 10.20
N ALA A 161 -14.01 -0.35 9.69
CA ALA A 161 -12.65 -0.22 9.14
C ALA A 161 -11.61 -0.49 10.24
N PRO A 162 -10.61 -1.37 9.99
CA PRO A 162 -9.54 -1.60 10.95
C PRO A 162 -8.82 -0.30 11.34
N GLY A 163 -8.35 -0.21 12.57
CA GLY A 163 -7.65 0.96 13.11
C GLY A 163 -6.28 1.19 12.46
N ILE A 164 -6.26 1.72 11.23
CA ILE A 164 -5.06 2.07 10.46
C ILE A 164 -4.81 3.57 10.58
N ALA A 165 -3.58 3.95 10.93
CA ALA A 165 -3.14 5.33 11.07
C ALA A 165 -2.38 5.83 9.83
N GLY A 166 -1.68 4.94 9.12
CA GLY A 166 -0.94 5.28 7.91
C GLY A 166 -0.90 4.12 6.93
N ILE A 167 -0.85 4.43 5.64
CA ILE A 167 -0.73 3.46 4.55
C ILE A 167 0.45 3.89 3.70
N VAL A 168 1.43 3.02 3.49
CA VAL A 168 2.58 3.29 2.61
C VAL A 168 2.50 2.35 1.41
N GLU A 169 2.72 2.86 0.21
CA GLU A 169 3.00 2.07 -0.99
C GLU A 169 4.48 2.22 -1.33
N GLU A 170 5.20 1.11 -1.32
CA GLU A 170 6.64 1.05 -1.62
C GLU A 170 6.88 0.16 -2.85
N LEU A 171 7.68 0.63 -3.80
CA LEU A 171 7.99 -0.11 -5.02
C LEU A 171 9.40 -0.69 -4.96
N PHE A 172 9.53 -1.99 -5.21
CA PHE A 172 10.78 -2.76 -5.16
C PHE A 172 11.02 -3.57 -6.44
N PRO A 173 12.27 -3.91 -6.77
CA PRO A 173 12.58 -4.85 -7.84
C PRO A 173 11.83 -6.18 -7.65
N VAL A 174 11.45 -6.85 -8.75
CA VAL A 174 10.68 -8.11 -8.66
C VAL A 174 11.41 -9.19 -7.86
N ALA A 175 12.75 -9.24 -7.91
CA ALA A 175 13.56 -10.18 -7.14
C ALA A 175 13.36 -10.05 -5.61
N ALA A 176 12.89 -8.89 -5.13
CA ALA A 176 12.60 -8.66 -3.72
C ALA A 176 11.43 -9.50 -3.19
N THR A 177 10.64 -10.14 -4.06
CA THR A 177 9.61 -11.11 -3.63
C THR A 177 10.20 -12.37 -3.02
N THR A 178 11.45 -12.74 -3.37
CA THR A 178 12.09 -13.99 -2.91
C THR A 178 13.51 -13.80 -2.34
N ASP A 179 14.11 -12.61 -2.44
CA ASP A 179 15.47 -12.33 -1.98
C ASP A 179 15.56 -11.10 -1.06
N LEU A 180 15.99 -11.31 0.18
CA LEU A 180 16.23 -10.25 1.16
C LEU A 180 17.33 -9.28 0.71
N LYS A 181 18.41 -9.74 0.08
CA LYS A 181 19.47 -8.84 -0.42
C LYS A 181 18.92 -7.94 -1.52
N ALA A 182 18.08 -8.48 -2.40
CA ALA A 182 17.40 -7.69 -3.42
C ALA A 182 16.42 -6.67 -2.80
N PHE A 183 15.68 -7.05 -1.75
CA PHE A 183 14.78 -6.13 -1.04
C PHE A 183 15.54 -4.98 -0.35
N PHE A 184 16.65 -5.28 0.32
CA PHE A 184 17.46 -4.28 1.01
C PHE A 184 18.45 -3.54 0.09
N GLY A 185 18.64 -4.00 -1.15
CA GLY A 185 19.67 -3.47 -2.06
C GLY A 185 21.08 -3.69 -1.52
N ALA A 186 21.30 -4.79 -0.80
CA ALA A 186 22.54 -5.06 -0.10
C ALA A 186 23.61 -5.68 -1.00
N ALA A 187 24.84 -5.19 -0.94
CA ALA A 187 25.96 -5.72 -1.73
C ALA A 187 26.48 -7.07 -1.18
N ASP A 188 26.46 -7.24 0.14
CA ASP A 188 26.92 -8.43 0.84
C ASP A 188 26.17 -8.62 2.18
N ASP A 189 26.53 -9.65 2.95
CA ASP A 189 25.88 -9.96 4.23
C ASP A 189 26.13 -8.93 5.33
N ASN A 190 27.27 -8.23 5.30
CA ASN A 190 27.57 -7.18 6.28
C ASN A 190 26.72 -5.95 6.00
N ASP A 191 26.61 -5.55 4.73
CA ASP A 191 25.74 -4.46 4.30
C ASP A 191 24.26 -4.80 4.60
N LEU A 192 23.83 -6.03 4.31
CA LEU A 192 22.48 -6.50 4.63
C LEU A 192 22.18 -6.34 6.13
N ARG A 193 23.09 -6.80 7.00
CA ARG A 193 22.92 -6.67 8.46
C ARG A 193 22.87 -5.20 8.90
N ASN A 194 23.66 -4.31 8.31
CA ASN A 194 23.62 -2.89 8.62
C ASN A 194 22.26 -2.27 8.24
N ARG A 195 21.80 -2.53 7.02
CA ARG A 195 20.52 -2.03 6.48
C ARG A 195 19.31 -2.52 7.29
N ILE A 196 19.27 -3.82 7.60
CA ILE A 196 18.24 -4.39 8.48
C ILE A 196 18.26 -3.70 9.85
N SER A 197 19.44 -3.49 10.44
CA SER A 197 19.56 -2.87 11.76
C SER A 197 19.01 -1.43 11.76
N ARG A 198 19.28 -0.65 10.71
CA ARG A 198 18.71 0.70 10.52
C ARG A 198 17.19 0.65 10.37
N MET A 199 16.67 -0.31 9.61
CA MET A 199 15.22 -0.48 9.43
C MET A 199 14.52 -0.90 10.72
N VAL A 200 15.08 -1.83 11.49
CA VAL A 200 14.53 -2.23 12.79
C VAL A 200 14.55 -1.06 13.77
N ALA A 201 15.65 -0.31 13.84
CA ALA A 201 15.73 0.86 14.73
C ALA A 201 14.70 1.94 14.35
N SER A 202 14.58 2.28 13.07
CA SER A 202 13.65 3.33 12.62
C SER A 202 12.18 2.90 12.76
N THR A 203 11.81 1.67 12.40
CA THR A 203 10.44 1.15 12.58
C THR A 203 10.04 1.04 14.05
N SER A 204 10.98 0.66 14.92
CA SER A 204 10.74 0.62 16.37
C SER A 204 10.46 2.01 16.96
N ALA A 205 11.06 3.06 16.41
CA ALA A 205 10.90 4.43 16.92
C ALA A 205 9.44 4.94 16.81
N PHE A 206 8.64 4.44 15.86
CA PHE A 206 7.23 4.83 15.67
C PHE A 206 6.23 3.67 15.79
N GLY A 207 6.69 2.48 16.22
CA GLY A 207 5.84 1.33 16.57
C GLY A 207 5.46 0.39 15.43
N ALA A 208 6.03 0.58 14.23
CA ALA A 208 5.80 -0.29 13.08
C ALA A 208 6.45 -1.67 13.17
N ASN A 209 7.21 -1.95 14.24
CA ASN A 209 7.84 -3.25 14.47
C ASN A 209 6.93 -4.27 15.18
N GLN A 210 5.73 -3.88 15.63
CA GLN A 210 4.87 -4.72 16.49
C GLN A 210 3.53 -5.08 15.86
N ASN A 211 2.84 -4.11 15.26
CA ASN A 211 1.47 -4.28 14.76
C ASN A 211 1.30 -3.68 13.38
N ILE A 212 1.97 -4.30 12.42
CA ILE A 212 2.02 -3.92 11.02
C ILE A 212 1.54 -5.06 10.15
N ASP A 213 0.84 -4.73 9.07
CA ASP A 213 0.66 -5.64 7.94
C ASP A 213 1.51 -5.13 6.79
N THR A 214 2.22 -6.02 6.12
CA THR A 214 2.87 -5.75 4.84
C THR A 214 2.25 -6.67 3.80
N VAL A 215 1.68 -6.06 2.77
CA VAL A 215 0.85 -6.75 1.76
C VAL A 215 1.56 -6.62 0.41
N PRO A 216 2.30 -7.66 -0.01
CA PRO A 216 2.86 -7.74 -1.34
C PRO A 216 1.76 -7.74 -2.40
N THR A 217 1.87 -6.82 -3.37
CA THR A 217 0.88 -6.62 -4.42
C THR A 217 1.52 -6.36 -5.78
N SER A 218 0.81 -6.75 -6.83
CA SER A 218 1.00 -6.27 -8.19
C SER A 218 0.19 -4.99 -8.37
N ARG A 219 0.84 -3.94 -8.88
CA ARG A 219 0.28 -2.58 -8.98
C ARG A 219 -0.16 -2.25 -10.40
N TYR A 220 -1.37 -1.72 -10.53
CA TYR A 220 -1.97 -1.32 -11.81
C TYR A 220 -2.49 0.11 -11.68
N VAL A 221 -2.02 1.02 -12.54
CA VAL A 221 -2.47 2.42 -12.57
C VAL A 221 -3.31 2.63 -13.82
N PHE A 222 -4.56 3.04 -13.63
CA PHE A 222 -5.51 3.27 -14.72
C PHE A 222 -5.60 4.76 -15.05
N ARG A 223 -5.55 5.62 -14.03
CA ARG A 223 -5.61 7.08 -14.18
C ARG A 223 -4.84 7.75 -13.06
N THR A 224 -3.98 8.71 -13.40
CA THR A 224 -3.33 9.60 -12.43
C THR A 224 -4.14 10.90 -12.28
N PRO A 225 -4.35 11.41 -11.05
CA PRO A 225 -4.97 12.71 -10.80
C PRO A 225 -3.98 13.88 -10.99
N PHE A 226 -2.68 13.58 -11.01
CA PHE A 226 -1.60 14.55 -11.15
C PHE A 226 -1.19 14.63 -12.61
N LYS A 227 -1.02 15.85 -13.11
CA LYS A 227 -0.45 16.10 -14.43
C LYS A 227 1.07 16.03 -14.33
N ASP A 228 1.69 15.53 -15.40
CA ASP A 228 3.13 15.69 -15.65
C ASP A 228 3.48 17.18 -15.90
#